data_AF-A0A8H4EHJ1-F1
#
_entry.id   AF-A0A8H4EHJ1-F1
#
_cell.length_a   1.000
_cell.length_b   1.000
_cell.length_c   1.000
_cell.angle_alpha   90.00
_cell.angle_beta   90.00
_cell.angle_gamma   90.00
#
_symmetry.space_group_name_H-M   'P 1'
#
loop_
_entity.id
_entity.type
_entity.pdbx_description
1 polymer ?
#
loop_
_entity_poly.entity_id
_entity_poly.type
_entity_poly.pdbx_seq_one_letter_code
_entity_poly.pdbx_strand_id
1 'polypeptide(L)'
;MIQQSEVVRVSLAQIEITDNLKKDQDDLGEVIIDWIYNKEMSEGILLGIDESYELIIPGNKDDNEIELIAHLKAPTVYGILYGLTTFSQLLYYDRILKNYFFHLHLITIDFPKFMHRGLLLDTSRNFYPIKEILKTMNVMNWNKMNDFNGILWILLVGQWIVDEYARARGIRVIPEFDMLGHIYSIAASMPEILYSAASPSDQLNQAIPETYTFLNELVPEIASYFTDKFYHTGGDEVNMNSWNHLLKRVTEGYSVQVWKNRTMVKQVVEKGYRVVTGSGDYWYLDCNMMDGLVIMLKGKVGVIRIKHGKRYIRIILYKSYQMKKQNLLLDNYEQKLWPRSSAAAEVLWSGPEDIGGNRRIPDKDTLKRLNNWRF
;
A
#
# COMPACT_ATOMS: atom_id res chain seq x y z
N MET A 1 -9.94 -33.99 -0.79
CA MET A 1 -10.94 -32.96 -0.47
C MET A 1 -11.29 -32.24 -1.76
N ILE A 2 -12.56 -32.24 -2.14
CA ILE A 2 -13.04 -31.58 -3.36
C ILE A 2 -13.10 -30.09 -3.05
N GLN A 3 -12.26 -29.27 -3.71
CA GLN A 3 -12.39 -27.80 -3.67
C GLN A 3 -13.74 -27.44 -4.31
N GLN A 4 -14.67 -26.93 -3.51
CA GLN A 4 -15.89 -26.32 -4.04
C GLN A 4 -15.53 -24.94 -4.58
N SER A 5 -15.54 -24.81 -5.91
CA SER A 5 -15.50 -23.52 -6.62
C SER A 5 -16.91 -22.95 -6.71
N GLU A 6 -17.11 -21.71 -6.27
CA GLU A 6 -18.35 -20.95 -6.53
C GLU A 6 -18.13 -20.07 -7.77
N VAL A 7 -19.09 -20.12 -8.71
CA VAL A 7 -19.15 -19.21 -9.86
C VAL A 7 -20.14 -18.10 -9.51
N VAL A 8 -19.68 -16.85 -9.54
CA VAL A 8 -20.53 -15.67 -9.38
C VAL A 8 -20.48 -14.88 -10.67
N ARG A 9 -21.66 -14.52 -11.17
CA ARG A 9 -21.84 -13.80 -12.42
C ARG A 9 -22.24 -12.35 -12.14
N VAL A 10 -21.48 -11.39 -12.66
CA VAL A 10 -21.79 -9.95 -12.56
C VAL A 10 -21.89 -9.36 -13.96
N SER A 11 -23.01 -8.68 -14.23
CA SER A 11 -23.29 -7.94 -15.45
C SER A 11 -22.91 -6.47 -15.26
N LEU A 12 -22.09 -5.93 -16.16
CA LEU A 12 -21.80 -4.50 -16.25
C LEU A 12 -22.54 -3.92 -17.47
N ALA A 13 -23.11 -2.72 -17.29
CA ALA A 13 -24.03 -2.06 -18.22
C ALA A 13 -23.51 -1.97 -19.67
N GLN A 14 -24.44 -1.73 -20.60
CA GLN A 14 -24.25 -1.68 -22.05
C GLN A 14 -23.05 -0.81 -22.49
N ILE A 15 -22.07 -1.41 -23.17
CA ILE A 15 -20.87 -0.75 -23.72
C ILE A 15 -20.72 -1.14 -25.20
N GLU A 16 -20.28 -0.20 -26.06
CA GLU A 16 -19.99 -0.50 -27.47
C GLU A 16 -18.65 -1.24 -27.56
N ILE A 17 -18.67 -2.46 -28.11
CA ILE A 17 -17.51 -3.34 -28.22
C ILE A 17 -16.96 -3.22 -29.65
N THR A 18 -15.74 -2.69 -29.81
CA THR A 18 -15.11 -2.64 -31.14
C THR A 18 -14.02 -3.67 -31.29
N ASP A 19 -14.26 -4.69 -32.10
CA ASP A 19 -13.19 -5.31 -32.88
C ASP A 19 -12.92 -4.46 -34.12
N ASN A 20 -11.68 -4.43 -34.60
CA ASN A 20 -11.26 -3.67 -35.78
C ASN A 20 -11.86 -4.19 -37.11
N LEU A 21 -13.03 -4.83 -37.08
CA LEU A 21 -13.70 -5.38 -38.25
C LEU A 21 -15.20 -5.06 -38.20
N LYS A 22 -15.57 -4.11 -39.07
CA LYS A 22 -16.92 -3.70 -39.52
C LYS A 22 -17.77 -2.91 -38.51
N LYS A 23 -17.94 -1.63 -38.84
CA LYS A 23 -19.09 -0.81 -38.44
C LYS A 23 -20.35 -1.39 -39.07
N ASP A 24 -21.18 -2.05 -38.28
CA ASP A 24 -22.63 -2.07 -38.49
C ASP A 24 -23.32 -1.81 -37.13
N GLN A 25 -24.54 -1.30 -37.21
CA GLN A 25 -25.27 -0.56 -36.18
C GLN A 25 -25.52 -1.31 -34.85
N ASP A 26 -25.51 -0.55 -33.75
CA ASP A 26 -26.13 -0.85 -32.44
C ASP A 26 -25.70 -2.16 -31.75
N ASP A 27 -24.41 -2.51 -31.78
CA ASP A 27 -23.85 -3.57 -30.94
C ASP A 27 -23.67 -3.09 -29.48
N LEU A 28 -24.79 -2.95 -28.76
CA LEU A 28 -24.77 -2.83 -27.29
C LEU A 28 -24.33 -4.18 -26.72
N GLY A 29 -23.08 -4.28 -26.27
CA GLY A 29 -22.55 -5.47 -25.62
C GLY A 29 -22.81 -5.44 -24.11
N GLU A 30 -23.25 -6.56 -23.56
CA GLU A 30 -23.14 -6.86 -22.14
C GLU A 30 -21.77 -7.53 -21.90
N VAL A 31 -20.99 -7.00 -20.95
CA VAL A 31 -19.76 -7.66 -20.50
C VAL A 31 -20.05 -8.38 -19.20
N ILE A 32 -19.97 -9.70 -19.25
CA ILE A 32 -20.17 -10.57 -18.11
C ILE A 32 -18.81 -10.95 -17.55
N ILE A 33 -18.61 -10.78 -16.24
CA ILE A 33 -17.44 -11.32 -15.55
C ILE A 33 -17.87 -12.57 -14.82
N ASP A 34 -17.38 -13.71 -15.29
CA ASP A 34 -17.46 -14.97 -14.56
C ASP A 34 -16.15 -15.16 -13.80
N TRP A 35 -16.24 -15.30 -12.47
CA TRP A 35 -15.07 -15.59 -11.66
C TRP A 35 -15.16 -16.86 -10.83
N ILE A 36 -13.99 -17.43 -10.57
CA ILE A 36 -13.81 -18.63 -9.75
C ILE A 36 -12.76 -18.33 -8.68
N TYR A 37 -13.11 -18.61 -7.42
CA TYR A 37 -12.18 -18.56 -6.30
C TYR A 37 -12.31 -19.80 -5.42
N ASN A 38 -11.25 -20.16 -4.71
CA ASN A 38 -11.30 -21.22 -3.70
C ASN A 38 -11.83 -20.64 -2.38
N LYS A 39 -12.87 -21.26 -1.83
CA LYS A 39 -13.68 -20.79 -0.68
C LYS A 39 -12.94 -20.67 0.67
N GLU A 40 -11.62 -20.82 0.73
CA GLU A 40 -10.88 -20.46 1.94
C GLU A 40 -10.83 -18.92 2.05
N MET A 41 -11.94 -18.32 2.49
CA MET A 41 -11.96 -16.96 2.99
C MET A 41 -11.06 -16.92 4.23
N SER A 42 -9.85 -16.38 4.07
CA SER A 42 -9.05 -16.02 5.23
C SER A 42 -9.82 -15.03 6.10
N GLU A 43 -9.54 -15.00 7.40
CA GLU A 43 -10.07 -14.02 8.36
C GLU A 43 -9.67 -12.56 8.05
N GLY A 44 -9.18 -12.26 6.85
CA GLY A 44 -8.66 -10.97 6.40
C GLY A 44 -7.50 -11.08 5.44
N ILE A 45 -7.09 -9.94 4.88
CA ILE A 45 -5.87 -9.86 4.08
C ILE A 45 -4.69 -9.99 5.05
N LEU A 46 -3.86 -11.00 4.84
CA LEU A 46 -2.69 -11.27 5.67
C LEU A 46 -1.44 -11.18 4.80
N LEU A 47 -0.30 -10.87 5.43
CA LEU A 47 0.98 -10.87 4.74
C LEU A 47 1.24 -12.24 4.09
N GLY A 48 1.49 -12.23 2.79
CA GLY A 48 1.83 -13.43 2.02
C GLY A 48 0.62 -14.21 1.50
N ILE A 49 -0.58 -13.66 1.59
CA ILE A 49 -1.74 -14.19 0.85
C ILE A 49 -1.45 -14.17 -0.67
N ASP A 50 -2.03 -15.12 -1.39
CA ASP A 50 -1.88 -15.18 -2.85
C ASP A 50 -2.75 -14.10 -3.51
N GLU A 51 -2.09 -13.08 -4.04
CA GLU A 51 -2.69 -11.93 -4.72
C GLU A 51 -2.68 -12.08 -6.26
N SER A 52 -2.33 -13.27 -6.78
CA SER A 52 -2.28 -13.54 -8.21
C SER A 52 -3.66 -13.71 -8.83
N TYR A 53 -3.76 -13.39 -10.11
CA TYR A 53 -4.97 -13.61 -10.90
C TYR A 53 -4.65 -13.85 -12.37
N GLU A 54 -5.59 -14.47 -13.06
CA GLU A 54 -5.64 -14.66 -14.51
C GLU A 54 -6.90 -13.97 -15.03
N LEU A 55 -6.75 -13.02 -15.94
CA LEU A 55 -7.86 -12.31 -16.60
C LEU A 55 -7.79 -12.57 -18.10
N ILE A 56 -8.88 -13.09 -18.65
CA ILE A 56 -9.06 -13.41 -20.06
C ILE A 56 -10.25 -12.60 -20.58
N ILE A 57 -10.01 -11.74 -21.56
CA ILE A 57 -11.02 -10.99 -22.29
C ILE A 57 -10.95 -11.45 -23.75
N PRO A 58 -11.99 -12.14 -24.25
CA PRO A 58 -12.00 -12.61 -25.63
C PRO A 58 -11.95 -11.44 -26.62
N GLY A 59 -11.45 -11.73 -27.82
CA GLY A 59 -11.30 -10.75 -28.90
C GLY A 59 -12.25 -10.96 -30.07
N ASN A 60 -13.36 -11.66 -29.83
CA ASN A 60 -14.52 -11.80 -30.72
C ASN A 60 -15.65 -12.41 -29.88
N LYS A 61 -16.90 -12.11 -30.21
CA LYS A 61 -18.03 -12.96 -29.81
C LYS A 61 -17.86 -14.30 -30.55
N ASP A 62 -18.06 -15.44 -29.89
CA ASP A 62 -18.24 -16.69 -30.62
C ASP A 62 -19.45 -16.51 -31.56
N ASP A 63 -19.43 -17.07 -32.78
CA ASP A 63 -20.50 -16.86 -33.79
C ASP A 63 -21.91 -17.26 -33.30
N ASN A 64 -21.99 -17.98 -32.18
CA ASN A 64 -23.22 -18.43 -31.52
C ASN A 64 -23.51 -17.73 -30.17
N GLU A 65 -22.65 -16.82 -29.69
CA GLU A 65 -22.80 -16.12 -28.41
C GLU A 65 -23.24 -14.66 -28.61
N ILE A 66 -24.25 -14.24 -27.85
CA ILE A 66 -24.81 -12.88 -27.89
C ILE A 66 -24.00 -11.91 -27.00
N GLU A 67 -23.25 -12.46 -26.03
CA GLU A 67 -22.60 -11.74 -24.93
C GLU A 67 -21.08 -11.91 -24.98
N LEU A 68 -20.33 -10.90 -24.54
CA LEU A 68 -18.87 -11.01 -24.38
C LEU A 68 -18.56 -11.38 -22.94
N ILE A 69 -18.05 -12.59 -22.72
CA ILE A 69 -17.75 -13.09 -21.36
C ILE A 69 -16.26 -12.95 -21.06
N ALA A 70 -15.91 -12.09 -20.10
CA ALA A 70 -14.57 -12.03 -19.53
C ALA A 70 -14.45 -13.05 -18.39
N HIS A 71 -13.36 -13.81 -18.37
CA HIS A 71 -13.08 -14.79 -17.33
C HIS A 71 -11.99 -14.27 -16.39
N LEU A 72 -12.29 -14.26 -15.09
CA LEU A 72 -11.35 -13.87 -14.05
C LEU A 72 -11.16 -15.02 -13.05
N LYS A 73 -9.95 -15.53 -12.94
CA LYS A 73 -9.63 -16.62 -12.02
C LYS A 73 -8.57 -16.18 -11.03
N ALA A 74 -8.76 -16.50 -9.75
CA ALA A 74 -7.74 -16.26 -8.74
C ALA A 74 -7.79 -17.31 -7.63
N PRO A 75 -6.65 -17.61 -6.97
CA PRO A 75 -6.63 -18.48 -5.82
C PRO A 75 -7.40 -17.92 -4.62
N THR A 76 -7.46 -16.59 -4.48
CA THR A 76 -8.12 -15.89 -3.37
C THR A 76 -8.99 -14.72 -3.85
N VAL A 77 -9.88 -14.25 -2.99
CA VAL A 77 -10.72 -13.06 -3.24
C VAL A 77 -9.89 -11.79 -3.50
N TYR A 78 -8.64 -11.72 -3.00
CA TYR A 78 -7.77 -10.55 -3.20
C TYR A 78 -7.19 -10.52 -4.62
N GLY A 79 -6.89 -11.69 -5.20
CA GLY A 79 -6.58 -11.78 -6.63
C GLY A 79 -7.78 -11.37 -7.49
N ILE A 80 -9.00 -11.77 -7.13
CA ILE A 80 -10.23 -11.30 -7.81
C ILE A 80 -10.33 -9.77 -7.73
N LEU A 81 -10.16 -9.18 -6.55
CA LEU A 81 -10.21 -7.74 -6.37
C LEU A 81 -9.21 -6.98 -7.27
N TYR A 82 -7.97 -7.46 -7.36
CA TYR A 82 -6.96 -6.84 -8.22
C TYR A 82 -7.20 -7.10 -9.71
N GLY A 83 -7.76 -8.26 -10.07
CA GLY A 83 -8.20 -8.55 -11.42
C GLY A 83 -9.33 -7.62 -11.87
N LEU A 84 -10.32 -7.37 -11.01
CA LEU A 84 -11.38 -6.38 -11.26
C LEU A 84 -10.83 -4.96 -11.37
N THR A 85 -9.82 -4.63 -10.56
CA THR A 85 -9.12 -3.35 -10.66
C THR A 85 -8.46 -3.19 -12.03
N THR A 86 -7.77 -4.21 -12.53
CA THR A 86 -7.20 -4.21 -13.89
C THR A 86 -8.30 -4.13 -14.96
N PHE A 87 -9.35 -4.93 -14.83
CA PHE A 87 -10.48 -4.95 -15.77
C PHE A 87 -11.12 -3.55 -15.91
N SER A 88 -11.36 -2.85 -14.81
CA SER A 88 -11.94 -1.50 -14.84
C SER A 88 -11.08 -0.46 -15.59
N GLN A 89 -9.76 -0.67 -15.66
CA GLN A 89 -8.82 0.24 -16.33
C GLN A 89 -8.77 0.04 -17.85
N LEU A 90 -9.44 -1.01 -18.36
CA LEU A 90 -9.53 -1.30 -19.80
C LEU A 90 -10.67 -0.55 -20.49
N LEU A 91 -11.59 0.03 -19.70
CA LEU A 91 -12.63 0.92 -20.16
C LEU A 91 -12.05 2.34 -20.33
N TYR A 92 -12.25 2.94 -21.51
CA TYR A 92 -11.84 4.30 -21.78
C TYR A 92 -12.89 5.06 -22.59
N TYR A 93 -12.88 6.38 -22.50
CA TYR A 93 -13.76 7.26 -23.27
C TYR A 93 -12.99 7.93 -24.40
N ASP A 94 -13.42 7.75 -25.65
CA ASP A 94 -12.89 8.49 -26.79
C ASP A 94 -13.69 9.79 -26.97
N ARG A 95 -13.00 10.92 -26.83
CA ARG A 95 -13.64 12.25 -26.91
C ARG A 95 -14.05 12.64 -28.33
N ILE A 96 -13.39 12.12 -29.36
CA ILE A 96 -13.67 12.41 -30.76
C ILE A 96 -14.93 11.65 -31.18
N LEU A 97 -14.98 10.36 -30.85
CA LEU A 97 -16.10 9.48 -31.16
C LEU A 97 -17.26 9.66 -30.17
N LYS A 98 -17.02 10.30 -29.03
CA LYS A 98 -17.99 10.52 -27.94
C LYS A 98 -18.62 9.22 -27.43
N ASN A 99 -17.81 8.16 -27.35
CA ASN A 99 -18.27 6.88 -26.84
C ASN A 99 -17.25 6.22 -25.90
N TYR A 100 -17.73 5.27 -25.11
CA TYR A 100 -16.89 4.39 -24.30
C TYR A 100 -16.47 3.16 -25.12
N PHE A 101 -15.23 2.77 -24.93
CA PHE A 101 -14.59 1.65 -25.59
C PHE A 101 -13.93 0.76 -24.55
N PHE A 102 -13.83 -0.52 -24.86
CA PHE A 102 -13.20 -1.52 -24.02
C PHE A 102 -12.05 -2.20 -24.77
N HIS A 103 -10.89 -2.33 -24.13
CA HIS A 103 -9.79 -3.09 -24.73
C HIS A 103 -10.08 -4.59 -24.72
N LEU A 104 -10.23 -5.18 -25.91
CA LEU A 104 -10.43 -6.61 -26.13
C LEU A 104 -9.12 -7.37 -26.34
N HIS A 105 -9.23 -8.70 -26.44
CA HIS A 105 -8.12 -9.59 -26.75
C HIS A 105 -6.97 -9.47 -25.73
N LEU A 106 -7.32 -9.60 -24.45
CA LEU A 106 -6.35 -9.58 -23.36
C LEU A 106 -6.31 -10.94 -22.66
N ILE A 107 -5.12 -11.53 -22.59
CA ILE A 107 -4.84 -12.63 -21.68
C ILE A 107 -3.71 -12.15 -20.78
N THR A 108 -3.98 -12.03 -19.49
CA THR A 108 -2.97 -11.61 -18.51
C THR A 108 -2.97 -12.53 -17.30
N ILE A 109 -1.77 -12.95 -16.92
CA ILE A 109 -1.50 -13.60 -15.63
C ILE A 109 -0.61 -12.63 -14.87
N ASP A 110 -1.07 -12.18 -13.72
CA ASP A 110 -0.45 -11.06 -13.02
C ASP A 110 -0.39 -11.30 -11.50
N PHE A 111 0.68 -10.82 -10.87
CA PHE A 111 0.97 -11.05 -9.46
C PHE A 111 2.02 -10.04 -8.94
N PRO A 112 2.01 -9.72 -7.63
CA PRO A 112 2.95 -8.77 -7.07
C PRO A 112 4.34 -9.35 -6.88
N LYS A 113 5.36 -8.57 -7.22
CA LYS A 113 6.77 -8.89 -6.97
C LYS A 113 7.16 -8.78 -5.50
N PHE A 114 6.49 -7.92 -4.74
CA PHE A 114 6.67 -7.76 -3.31
C PHE A 114 5.34 -7.92 -2.57
N MET A 115 5.31 -8.76 -1.54
CA MET A 115 4.11 -9.04 -0.72
C MET A 115 3.63 -7.84 0.10
N HIS A 116 4.49 -6.84 0.25
CA HIS A 116 4.23 -5.67 1.06
C HIS A 116 4.46 -4.45 0.19
N ARG A 117 3.45 -3.57 0.12
CA ARG A 117 3.37 -2.45 -0.83
C ARG A 117 2.61 -1.31 -0.17
N GLY A 118 3.27 -0.68 0.79
CA GLY A 118 2.57 0.18 1.73
C GLY A 118 2.76 1.68 1.57
N LEU A 119 1.82 2.45 2.12
CA LEU A 119 1.98 3.87 2.46
C LEU A 119 2.01 4.03 3.97
N LEU A 120 2.97 4.80 4.48
CA LEU A 120 2.90 5.30 5.86
C LEU A 120 2.17 6.65 5.85
N LEU A 121 1.13 6.85 6.67
CA LEU A 121 0.51 8.16 6.87
C LEU A 121 0.67 8.60 8.33
N ASP A 122 1.24 9.78 8.49
CA ASP A 122 1.46 10.36 9.80
C ASP A 122 0.32 11.31 10.20
N THR A 123 -0.57 10.81 11.05
CA THR A 123 -1.76 11.53 11.54
C THR A 123 -1.54 12.23 12.88
N SER A 124 -0.33 12.12 13.44
CA SER A 124 0.02 12.68 14.75
C SER A 124 0.35 14.16 14.71
N ARG A 125 1.05 14.60 13.66
CA ARG A 125 1.50 15.98 13.51
C ARG A 125 0.44 16.88 12.87
N ASN A 126 -0.48 16.31 12.10
CA ASN A 126 -1.64 17.00 11.54
C ASN A 126 -2.85 16.06 11.50
N PHE A 127 -4.03 16.59 11.79
CA PHE A 127 -5.28 15.84 11.69
C PHE A 127 -5.69 15.66 10.22
N TYR A 128 -6.08 14.43 9.87
CA TYR A 128 -6.69 14.09 8.58
C TYR A 128 -8.10 13.56 8.84
N PRO A 129 -9.15 14.17 8.25
CA PRO A 129 -10.50 13.62 8.33
C PRO A 129 -10.54 12.18 7.81
N ILE A 130 -11.32 11.30 8.45
CA ILE A 130 -11.46 9.89 8.03
C ILE A 130 -11.77 9.79 6.54
N LYS A 131 -12.66 10.64 6.01
CA LYS A 131 -12.99 10.70 4.58
C LYS A 131 -11.75 10.83 3.67
N GLU A 132 -10.76 11.63 4.06
CA GLU A 132 -9.53 11.82 3.29
C GLU A 132 -8.63 10.58 3.35
N ILE A 133 -8.58 9.90 4.50
CA ILE A 133 -7.90 8.60 4.65
C ILE A 133 -8.57 7.55 3.73
N LEU A 134 -9.90 7.47 3.75
CA LEU A 134 -10.65 6.54 2.91
C LEU A 134 -10.47 6.83 1.41
N LYS A 135 -10.39 8.10 1.00
CA LYS A 135 -10.00 8.48 -0.37
C LYS A 135 -8.63 7.93 -0.73
N THR A 136 -7.63 8.15 0.13
CA THR A 136 -6.27 7.61 -0.08
C THR A 136 -6.30 6.09 -0.28
N MET A 137 -7.12 5.37 0.49
CA MET A 137 -7.29 3.92 0.35
C MET A 137 -7.91 3.49 -1.00
N ASN A 138 -8.83 4.28 -1.57
CA ASN A 138 -9.33 4.01 -2.93
C ASN A 138 -8.20 4.09 -3.95
N VAL A 139 -7.36 5.12 -3.86
CA VAL A 139 -6.23 5.29 -4.78
C VAL A 139 -5.18 4.20 -4.58
N MET A 140 -4.91 3.81 -3.35
CA MET A 140 -4.06 2.65 -3.03
C MET A 140 -4.58 1.37 -3.69
N ASN A 141 -5.88 1.08 -3.56
CA ASN A 141 -6.50 -0.08 -4.19
C ASN A 141 -6.38 -0.06 -5.71
N TRP A 142 -6.66 1.07 -6.36
CA TRP A 142 -6.49 1.22 -7.81
C TRP A 142 -5.05 0.97 -8.27
N ASN A 143 -4.08 1.28 -7.42
CA ASN A 143 -2.65 1.05 -7.64
C ASN A 143 -2.17 -0.31 -7.10
N LYS A 144 -3.07 -1.19 -6.63
CA LYS A 144 -2.75 -2.51 -6.05
C LYS A 144 -1.78 -2.47 -4.86
N MET A 145 -1.79 -1.36 -4.12
CA MET A 145 -1.11 -1.23 -2.82
C MET A 145 -1.94 -1.93 -1.76
N ASN A 146 -1.28 -2.62 -0.83
CA ASN A 146 -1.95 -3.53 0.11
C ASN A 146 -1.60 -3.32 1.57
N ASP A 147 -0.82 -2.29 1.92
CA ASP A 147 -0.50 -1.96 3.31
C ASP A 147 -0.68 -0.47 3.59
N PHE A 148 -1.38 -0.14 4.65
CA PHE A 148 -1.50 1.20 5.18
C PHE A 148 -0.91 1.21 6.59
N ASN A 149 0.26 1.80 6.75
CA ASN A 149 0.88 2.00 8.05
C ASN A 149 0.47 3.38 8.58
N GLY A 150 -0.34 3.43 9.64
CA GLY A 150 -0.80 4.70 10.21
C GLY A 150 -0.07 5.00 11.51
N ILE A 151 0.65 6.12 11.62
CA ILE A 151 1.05 6.66 12.93
C ILE A 151 -0.22 7.18 13.59
N LEU A 152 -0.74 6.41 14.52
CA LEU A 152 -2.00 6.67 15.21
C LEU A 152 -1.70 7.44 16.49
N TRP A 153 -2.26 8.65 16.56
CA TRP A 153 -2.64 9.20 17.86
C TRP A 153 -4.12 8.98 18.06
N ILE A 154 -4.45 8.56 19.28
CA ILE A 154 -5.74 8.11 19.77
C ILE A 154 -6.89 8.96 19.20
N LEU A 155 -7.53 8.44 18.16
CA LEU A 155 -8.92 8.73 17.85
C LEU A 155 -9.67 7.43 18.08
N LEU A 156 -10.23 7.26 19.28
CA LEU A 156 -11.02 6.08 19.67
C LEU A 156 -12.26 5.87 18.78
N VAL A 157 -12.63 6.85 17.97
CA VAL A 157 -13.82 6.81 17.11
C VAL A 157 -13.41 6.63 15.65
N GLY A 158 -13.76 5.48 15.09
CA GLY A 158 -13.68 5.22 13.65
C GLY A 158 -12.47 4.40 13.16
N GLN A 159 -11.60 3.90 14.05
CA GLN A 159 -10.49 3.01 13.65
C GLN A 159 -10.98 1.72 13.00
N TRP A 160 -12.03 1.12 13.56
CA TRP A 160 -12.68 -0.07 12.98
C TRP A 160 -13.28 0.23 11.59
N ILE A 161 -13.79 1.44 11.36
CA ILE A 161 -14.27 1.86 10.03
C ILE A 161 -13.12 1.88 9.03
N VAL A 162 -11.96 2.39 9.45
CA VAL A 162 -10.75 2.44 8.63
C VAL A 162 -10.25 1.02 8.31
N ASP A 163 -10.18 0.13 9.29
CA ASP A 163 -9.78 -1.28 9.09
C ASP A 163 -10.76 -2.02 8.17
N GLU A 164 -12.07 -1.93 8.42
CA GLU A 164 -13.10 -2.57 7.61
C GLU A 164 -13.10 -2.06 6.17
N TYR A 165 -12.99 -0.74 5.98
CA TYR A 165 -12.93 -0.12 4.65
C TYR A 165 -11.69 -0.53 3.86
N ALA A 166 -10.54 -0.64 4.54
CA ALA A 166 -9.29 -1.11 3.97
C ALA A 166 -9.36 -2.59 3.58
N ARG A 167 -9.93 -3.45 4.44
CA ARG A 167 -10.11 -4.88 4.18
C ARG A 167 -10.96 -5.15 2.94
N ALA A 168 -12.05 -4.40 2.77
CA ALA A 168 -12.90 -4.46 1.57
C ALA A 168 -12.14 -4.09 0.27
N ARG A 169 -10.97 -3.48 0.40
CA ARG A 169 -10.08 -3.03 -0.67
C ARG A 169 -8.77 -3.81 -0.75
N GLY A 170 -8.64 -4.91 -0.02
CA GLY A 170 -7.40 -5.68 0.01
C GLY A 170 -6.22 -4.84 0.51
N ILE A 171 -6.47 -4.03 1.54
CA ILE A 171 -5.44 -3.22 2.21
C ILE A 171 -5.40 -3.65 3.68
N ARG A 172 -4.21 -3.98 4.15
CA ARG A 172 -3.87 -4.28 5.53
C ARG A 172 -3.66 -2.96 6.27
N VAL A 173 -4.23 -2.79 7.45
CA VAL A 173 -3.94 -1.63 8.30
C VAL A 173 -3.00 -2.07 9.40
N ILE A 174 -1.79 -1.50 9.42
CA ILE A 174 -0.78 -1.76 10.44
C ILE A 174 -0.74 -0.53 11.33
N PRO A 175 -1.22 -0.61 12.59
CA PRO A 175 -1.15 0.50 13.49
C PRO A 175 0.30 0.74 13.94
N GLU A 176 0.69 2.01 13.97
CA GLU A 176 1.92 2.45 14.59
C GLU A 176 1.63 3.30 15.82
N PHE A 177 2.17 2.86 16.95
CA PHE A 177 2.31 3.68 18.13
C PHE A 177 3.80 3.78 18.43
N ASP A 178 4.33 4.96 18.17
CA ASP A 178 5.77 5.20 18.21
C ASP A 178 6.26 5.26 19.65
N MET A 179 7.15 4.34 19.98
CA MET A 179 7.73 4.18 21.31
C MET A 179 9.21 3.86 21.18
N LEU A 180 10.08 4.39 22.04
CA LEU A 180 9.80 5.08 23.29
C LEU A 180 9.81 6.61 23.17
N GLY A 181 10.22 7.12 22.02
CA GLY A 181 10.26 8.54 21.69
C GLY A 181 8.94 9.06 21.11
N HIS A 182 8.91 10.34 20.73
CA HIS A 182 7.76 10.96 20.06
C HIS A 182 6.44 10.99 20.86
N ILE A 183 6.49 10.95 22.20
CA ILE A 183 5.31 10.85 23.08
C ILE A 183 4.86 12.17 23.74
N TYR A 184 5.10 13.33 23.11
CA TYR A 184 4.88 14.64 23.73
C TYR A 184 3.45 14.85 24.28
N SER A 185 2.41 14.34 23.62
CA SER A 185 1.03 14.48 24.12
C SER A 185 0.76 13.65 25.37
N ILE A 186 1.40 12.49 25.52
CA ILE A 186 1.34 11.68 26.75
C ILE A 186 2.09 12.38 27.86
N ALA A 187 3.21 13.03 27.53
CA ALA A 187 3.96 13.83 28.48
C ALA A 187 3.13 14.94 29.14
N ALA A 188 2.10 15.44 28.45
CA ALA A 188 1.20 16.44 29.00
C ALA A 188 0.17 15.86 30.00
N SER A 189 -0.26 14.61 29.83
CA SER A 189 -1.29 13.97 30.68
C SER A 189 -0.73 13.08 31.77
N MET A 190 0.44 12.47 31.55
CA MET A 190 1.08 11.49 32.44
C MET A 190 2.57 11.82 32.59
N PRO A 191 2.93 12.96 33.23
CA PRO A 191 4.32 13.37 33.39
C PRO A 191 5.16 12.39 34.23
N GLU A 192 4.54 11.57 35.06
CA GLU A 192 5.17 10.58 35.93
C GLU A 192 5.83 9.41 35.18
N ILE A 193 5.36 9.09 33.97
CA ILE A 193 5.92 8.00 33.16
C ILE A 193 7.03 8.44 32.19
N LEU A 194 7.53 9.67 32.34
CA LEU A 194 8.55 10.27 31.47
C LEU A 194 9.95 10.18 32.05
N TYR A 195 10.97 10.11 31.17
CA TYR A 195 12.38 10.09 31.59
C TYR A 195 12.77 11.28 32.47
N SER A 196 12.25 12.47 32.14
CA SER A 196 12.44 13.68 32.93
C SER A 196 11.07 14.31 33.19
N ALA A 197 10.68 14.40 34.46
CA ALA A 197 9.49 15.12 34.89
C ALA A 197 9.67 16.66 34.89
N ALA A 198 10.93 17.15 34.90
CA ALA A 198 11.26 18.58 35.04
C ALA A 198 11.27 19.38 33.72
N SER A 199 11.08 18.69 32.59
CA SER A 199 10.98 19.26 31.24
C SER A 199 10.24 18.22 30.41
N PRO A 200 9.26 18.57 29.55
CA PRO A 200 8.49 17.57 28.82
C PRO A 200 9.42 16.73 27.96
N SER A 201 9.85 15.59 28.52
CA SER A 201 10.65 14.61 27.83
C SER A 201 9.76 14.03 26.75
N ASP A 202 10.29 13.95 25.54
CA ASP A 202 9.62 13.28 24.42
C ASP A 202 9.74 11.74 24.50
N GLN A 203 10.17 11.21 25.65
CA GLN A 203 10.54 9.81 25.84
C GLN A 203 10.02 9.20 27.14
N LEU A 204 9.47 7.99 27.03
CA LEU A 204 9.01 7.16 28.15
C LEU A 204 10.17 6.71 29.05
N ASN A 205 9.89 6.59 30.35
CA ASN A 205 10.85 6.15 31.36
C ASN A 205 10.97 4.62 31.41
N GLN A 206 11.99 4.06 30.75
CA GLN A 206 12.21 2.61 30.73
C GLN A 206 12.60 2.00 32.10
N ALA A 207 12.96 2.82 33.09
CA ALA A 207 13.47 2.35 34.37
C ALA A 207 12.39 2.10 35.42
N ILE A 208 11.13 2.49 35.16
CA ILE A 208 10.06 2.43 36.16
C ILE A 208 8.93 1.46 35.72
N PRO A 209 8.36 0.66 36.65
CA PRO A 209 7.30 -0.29 36.34
C PRO A 209 6.03 0.34 35.74
N GLU A 210 5.71 1.57 36.13
CA GLU A 210 4.51 2.31 35.72
C GLU A 210 4.43 2.49 34.20
N THR A 211 5.58 2.70 33.55
CA THR A 211 5.65 2.74 32.09
C THR A 211 5.19 1.42 31.47
N TYR A 212 5.58 0.28 32.03
CA TYR A 212 5.18 -1.02 31.50
C TYR A 212 3.72 -1.37 31.83
N THR A 213 3.20 -0.94 32.98
CA THR A 213 1.77 -1.03 33.28
C THR A 213 0.95 -0.29 32.23
N PHE A 214 1.32 0.97 31.95
CA PHE A 214 0.68 1.76 30.90
C PHE A 214 0.74 1.09 29.52
N LEU A 215 1.91 0.59 29.11
CA LEU A 215 2.07 -0.06 27.80
C LEU A 215 1.31 -1.40 27.69
N ASN A 216 1.23 -2.16 28.78
CA ASN A 216 0.51 -3.43 28.81
C ASN A 216 -1.01 -3.25 28.72
N GLU A 217 -1.54 -2.07 29.06
CA GLU A 217 -2.94 -1.72 28.85
C GLU A 217 -3.16 -1.12 27.46
N LEU A 218 -2.33 -0.14 27.07
CA LEU A 218 -2.53 0.62 25.83
C LEU A 218 -2.30 -0.20 24.56
N VAL A 219 -1.22 -0.98 24.50
CA VAL A 219 -0.83 -1.68 23.25
C VAL A 219 -1.89 -2.71 22.85
N PRO A 220 -2.39 -3.59 23.75
CA PRO A 220 -3.48 -4.50 23.41
C PRO A 220 -4.79 -3.79 23.06
N GLU A 221 -5.13 -2.69 23.74
CA GLU A 221 -6.32 -1.91 23.43
C GLU A 221 -6.27 -1.37 22.00
N ILE A 222 -5.20 -0.67 21.62
CA ILE A 222 -5.02 -0.13 20.26
C ILE A 222 -5.02 -1.27 19.24
N ALA A 223 -4.24 -2.33 19.50
CA ALA A 223 -4.13 -3.47 18.59
C ALA A 223 -5.48 -4.17 18.36
N SER A 224 -6.38 -4.16 19.34
CA SER A 224 -7.69 -4.82 19.23
C SER A 224 -8.62 -4.22 18.17
N TYR A 225 -8.39 -2.98 17.75
CA TYR A 225 -9.16 -2.33 16.67
C TYR A 225 -8.74 -2.77 15.27
N PHE A 226 -7.59 -3.42 15.14
CA PHE A 226 -7.01 -3.79 13.86
C PHE A 226 -6.88 -5.31 13.75
N THR A 227 -7.08 -5.81 12.54
CA THR A 227 -7.09 -7.25 12.30
C THR A 227 -5.76 -7.80 11.80
N ASP A 228 -4.78 -6.92 11.51
CA ASP A 228 -3.46 -7.34 11.06
C ASP A 228 -2.63 -7.97 12.19
N LYS A 229 -1.78 -8.93 11.82
CA LYS A 229 -0.89 -9.63 12.77
C LYS A 229 0.38 -8.85 13.11
N PHE A 230 0.63 -7.72 12.43
CA PHE A 230 1.73 -6.82 12.72
C PHE A 230 1.25 -5.58 13.47
N TYR A 231 2.08 -5.15 14.40
CA TYR A 231 1.97 -3.89 15.11
C TYR A 231 3.31 -3.17 14.99
N HIS A 232 3.30 -1.89 14.64
CA HIS A 232 4.52 -1.11 14.49
C HIS A 232 4.80 -0.37 15.80
N THR A 233 5.91 -0.71 16.45
CA THR A 233 6.30 -0.13 17.73
C THR A 233 7.07 1.19 17.61
N GLY A 234 7.34 1.64 16.37
CA GLY A 234 8.21 2.78 16.09
C GLY A 234 9.66 2.50 16.52
N GLY A 235 10.17 3.33 17.42
CA GLY A 235 11.50 3.17 18.00
C GLY A 235 12.58 3.90 17.22
N ASP A 236 12.21 4.91 16.44
CA ASP A 236 13.15 5.87 15.88
C ASP A 236 13.55 6.93 16.92
N GLU A 237 14.72 7.53 16.67
CA GLU A 237 15.21 8.74 17.33
C GLU A 237 15.27 8.75 18.88
N VAL A 238 15.22 7.58 19.52
CA VAL A 238 15.47 7.44 20.97
C VAL A 238 16.85 7.99 21.33
N ASN A 239 16.91 8.88 22.32
CA ASN A 239 18.15 9.46 22.82
C ASN A 239 18.92 8.42 23.62
N MET A 240 19.90 7.81 22.96
CA MET A 240 20.69 6.71 23.53
C MET A 240 21.51 7.13 24.75
N ASN A 241 21.91 8.39 24.86
CA ASN A 241 22.65 8.87 26.04
C ASN A 241 21.84 8.71 27.33
N SER A 242 20.52 8.76 27.24
CA SER A 242 19.61 8.57 28.36
C SER A 242 19.44 7.10 28.79
N TRP A 243 19.70 6.15 27.88
CA TRP A 243 19.24 4.75 28.03
C TRP A 243 20.29 3.68 27.74
N ASN A 244 21.56 4.06 27.56
CA ASN A 244 22.65 3.16 27.13
C ASN A 244 22.74 1.84 27.92
N HIS A 245 22.29 1.81 29.18
CA HIS A 245 22.37 0.63 30.05
C HIS A 245 21.17 -0.34 29.94
N LEU A 246 20.06 0.05 29.31
CA LEU A 246 18.82 -0.74 29.26
C LEU A 246 18.54 -1.38 27.90
N LEU A 247 19.39 -1.15 26.91
CA LEU A 247 19.16 -1.57 25.52
C LEU A 247 19.34 -3.08 25.35
N LYS A 248 18.23 -3.76 25.05
CA LYS A 248 18.25 -5.13 24.53
C LYS A 248 18.33 -5.09 23.00
N ARG A 249 19.03 -6.08 22.43
CA ARG A 249 19.08 -6.25 20.97
C ARG A 249 17.69 -6.61 20.45
N VAL A 250 17.35 -6.11 19.26
CA VAL A 250 16.20 -6.60 18.49
C VAL A 250 16.35 -8.11 18.33
N THR A 251 15.33 -8.87 18.76
CA THR A 251 15.37 -10.34 18.77
C THR A 251 14.87 -10.91 17.45
N GLU A 252 15.02 -12.23 17.29
CA GLU A 252 14.40 -12.96 16.20
C GLU A 252 12.87 -12.81 16.25
N GLY A 253 12.24 -12.64 15.08
CA GLY A 253 10.80 -12.41 14.95
C GLY A 253 10.41 -10.97 14.53
N TYR A 254 11.25 -9.97 14.80
CA TYR A 254 10.98 -8.60 14.37
C TYR A 254 11.24 -8.38 12.87
N SER A 255 10.45 -7.48 12.26
CA SER A 255 10.78 -6.88 10.98
C SER A 255 11.33 -5.48 11.23
N VAL A 256 12.37 -5.09 10.51
CA VAL A 256 13.07 -3.82 10.73
C VAL A 256 12.72 -2.87 9.60
N GLN A 257 12.11 -1.73 9.95
CA GLN A 257 11.94 -0.63 9.01
C GLN A 257 13.23 0.20 8.93
N VAL A 258 13.73 0.41 7.71
CA VAL A 258 14.95 1.19 7.46
C VAL A 258 14.60 2.45 6.67
N TRP A 259 14.72 3.60 7.33
CA TRP A 259 14.38 4.91 6.77
C TRP A 259 15.60 5.77 6.41
N LYS A 260 16.81 5.46 6.87
CA LYS A 260 17.97 6.33 6.66
C LYS A 260 18.50 6.34 5.22
N ASN A 261 18.99 5.20 4.72
CA ASN A 261 19.56 5.08 3.37
C ASN A 261 19.71 3.62 2.93
N ARG A 262 19.96 3.42 1.63
CA ARG A 262 20.17 2.08 1.03
C ARG A 262 21.34 1.28 1.61
N THR A 263 22.38 1.94 2.12
CA THR A 263 23.55 1.25 2.69
C THR A 263 23.16 0.54 3.98
N MET A 264 22.35 1.18 4.81
CA MET A 264 21.78 0.55 6.01
C MET A 264 20.80 -0.56 5.67
N VAL A 265 20.01 -0.42 4.61
CA VAL A 265 19.14 -1.51 4.13
C VAL A 265 19.98 -2.76 3.89
N LYS A 266 21.10 -2.63 3.16
CA LYS A 266 22.03 -3.75 2.90
C LYS A 266 22.58 -4.35 4.20
N GLN A 267 23.05 -3.52 5.14
CA GLN A 267 23.61 -4.00 6.41
C GLN A 267 22.58 -4.76 7.26
N VAL A 268 21.34 -4.30 7.31
CA VAL A 268 20.27 -4.95 8.10
C VAL A 268 19.87 -6.29 7.45
N VAL A 269 19.83 -6.35 6.11
CA VAL A 269 19.60 -7.62 5.39
C VAL A 269 20.75 -8.60 5.62
N GLU A 270 22.01 -8.15 5.56
CA GLU A 270 23.19 -8.99 5.81
C GLU A 270 23.21 -9.57 7.24
N LYS A 271 22.58 -8.88 8.19
CA LYS A 271 22.36 -9.36 9.56
C LYS A 271 21.20 -10.38 9.69
N GLY A 272 20.48 -10.67 8.61
CA GLY A 272 19.45 -11.71 8.55
C GLY A 272 18.03 -11.26 8.92
N TYR A 273 17.79 -9.97 9.12
CA TYR A 273 16.46 -9.46 9.44
C TYR A 273 15.53 -9.42 8.23
N ARG A 274 14.23 -9.57 8.47
CA ARG A 274 13.20 -9.12 7.52
C ARG A 274 13.23 -7.61 7.48
N VAL A 275 13.46 -7.04 6.31
CA VAL A 275 13.55 -5.59 6.14
C VAL A 275 12.33 -5.07 5.42
N VAL A 276 11.80 -3.98 5.97
CA VAL A 276 10.89 -3.04 5.33
C VAL A 276 11.74 -1.83 4.95
N THR A 277 11.93 -1.56 3.68
CA THR A 277 12.66 -0.33 3.27
C THR A 277 11.68 0.82 3.10
N GLY A 278 12.09 2.01 3.53
CA GLY A 278 11.48 3.29 3.20
C GLY A 278 12.55 4.39 3.19
N SER A 279 13.75 4.05 2.74
CA SER A 279 14.92 4.88 2.86
C SER A 279 14.74 6.29 2.24
N GLY A 280 15.14 7.32 2.99
CA GLY A 280 14.91 8.73 2.66
C GLY A 280 15.63 9.23 1.42
N ASP A 281 16.62 8.49 0.92
CA ASP A 281 17.26 8.72 -0.37
C ASP A 281 16.33 8.44 -1.57
N TYR A 282 15.20 7.75 -1.38
CA TYR A 282 14.29 7.36 -2.47
C TYR A 282 12.80 7.52 -2.15
N TRP A 283 12.39 7.21 -0.92
CA TRP A 283 10.99 6.92 -0.61
C TRP A 283 10.27 8.02 0.16
N TYR A 284 11.01 8.97 0.74
CA TYR A 284 10.44 10.08 1.51
C TYR A 284 9.75 11.08 0.58
N LEU A 285 8.43 11.14 0.69
CA LEU A 285 7.59 11.99 -0.16
C LEU A 285 7.43 13.43 0.37
N ASP A 286 7.88 13.70 1.58
CA ASP A 286 7.95 15.03 2.20
C ASP A 286 9.17 15.86 1.76
N CYS A 287 10.19 15.21 1.21
CA CYS A 287 11.37 15.83 0.62
C CYS A 287 11.05 16.44 -0.77
N ASN A 288 11.90 17.36 -1.27
CA ASN A 288 11.67 18.15 -2.49
C ASN A 288 11.04 17.35 -3.67
N MET A 289 9.91 17.86 -4.19
CA MET A 289 8.99 17.16 -5.09
C MET A 289 9.61 16.63 -6.40
N MET A 290 10.65 17.27 -6.94
CA MET A 290 11.18 16.95 -8.27
C MET A 290 12.14 15.75 -8.29
N ASP A 291 12.81 15.45 -7.18
CA ASP A 291 13.79 14.37 -7.14
C ASP A 291 13.11 13.00 -6.99
N GLY A 292 12.08 12.88 -6.15
CA GLY A 292 11.44 11.60 -5.83
C GLY A 292 10.82 10.90 -7.05
N LEU A 293 10.04 11.59 -7.89
CA LEU A 293 9.39 10.99 -9.05
C LEU A 293 10.43 10.53 -10.09
N VAL A 294 11.42 11.38 -10.39
CA VAL A 294 12.49 11.08 -11.34
C VAL A 294 13.38 9.94 -10.81
N ILE A 295 13.61 9.87 -9.51
CA ILE A 295 14.40 8.81 -8.87
C ILE A 295 13.66 7.46 -8.87
N MET A 296 12.36 7.46 -8.56
CA MET A 296 11.49 6.27 -8.62
C MET A 296 11.36 5.76 -10.05
N LEU A 297 11.14 6.66 -11.01
CA LEU A 297 10.99 6.34 -12.43
C LEU A 297 12.30 5.98 -13.11
N LYS A 298 13.44 6.60 -12.77
CA LYS A 298 14.78 6.18 -13.26
C LYS A 298 15.19 4.83 -12.67
N GLY A 299 14.30 4.21 -11.90
CA GLY A 299 14.47 2.98 -11.16
C GLY A 299 15.67 3.01 -10.24
N LYS A 300 16.39 4.14 -10.04
CA LYS A 300 17.65 4.25 -9.26
C LYS A 300 17.47 3.77 -7.82
N VAL A 301 16.22 3.57 -7.41
CA VAL A 301 15.77 2.58 -6.43
C VAL A 301 16.49 1.25 -6.66
N GLY A 302 17.67 1.11 -6.06
CA GLY A 302 18.47 -0.10 -6.16
C GLY A 302 17.58 -1.31 -5.87
N VAL A 303 17.36 -2.15 -6.87
CA VAL A 303 17.18 -3.57 -6.62
C VAL A 303 18.52 -3.96 -6.03
N ILE A 304 18.65 -3.89 -4.71
CA ILE A 304 19.82 -4.45 -4.05
C ILE A 304 19.68 -5.96 -4.30
N ARG A 305 20.32 -6.44 -5.38
CA ARG A 305 20.45 -7.87 -5.68
C ARG A 305 21.39 -8.44 -4.61
N ILE A 306 20.87 -8.71 -3.44
CA ILE A 306 21.58 -9.51 -2.45
C ILE A 306 21.30 -10.96 -2.87
N LYS A 307 22.33 -11.63 -3.41
CA LYS A 307 22.34 -13.09 -3.51
C LYS A 307 21.98 -13.61 -2.11
N HIS A 308 21.13 -14.63 -2.03
CA HIS A 308 20.64 -15.39 -0.85
C HIS A 308 19.12 -15.26 -0.70
N GLY A 309 18.42 -16.39 -0.92
CA GLY A 309 16.98 -16.53 -0.94
C GLY A 309 16.30 -16.33 0.43
N LYS A 310 16.33 -15.12 0.98
CA LYS A 310 15.54 -14.71 2.14
C LYS A 310 14.62 -13.54 1.77
N ARG A 311 13.37 -13.65 2.22
CA ARG A 311 12.15 -12.96 1.77
C ARG A 311 12.23 -11.43 1.99
N TYR A 312 11.92 -10.66 0.96
CA TYR A 312 11.93 -9.19 0.96
C TYR A 312 10.52 -8.62 1.18
N ILE A 313 10.43 -7.46 1.83
CA ILE A 313 9.21 -6.67 2.09
C ILE A 313 9.58 -5.19 1.80
N ARG A 314 8.79 -4.42 1.06
CA ARG A 314 9.15 -3.02 0.69
C ARG A 314 8.00 -2.06 1.01
N ILE A 315 8.27 -0.91 1.60
CA ILE A 315 7.27 0.15 1.88
C ILE A 315 7.63 1.42 1.13
N ILE A 316 6.61 2.22 0.79
CA ILE A 316 6.77 3.63 0.46
C ILE A 316 6.46 4.43 1.73
N LEU A 317 7.43 5.19 2.21
CA LEU A 317 7.28 5.99 3.43
C LEU A 317 6.79 7.39 3.10
N TYR A 318 5.64 7.80 3.62
CA TYR A 318 5.27 9.21 3.73
C TYR A 318 5.31 9.62 5.21
N LYS A 319 6.42 10.20 5.66
CA LYS A 319 6.47 10.90 6.95
C LYS A 319 5.93 12.31 6.70
N SER A 320 4.87 12.75 7.38
CA SER A 320 4.40 14.13 7.21
C SER A 320 5.39 15.05 7.94
N TYR A 321 6.24 15.77 7.20
CA TYR A 321 7.16 16.72 7.83
C TYR A 321 6.38 17.92 8.37
N GLN A 322 6.69 18.29 9.61
CA GLN A 322 6.29 19.56 10.21
C GLN A 322 6.92 20.69 9.40
N MET A 323 6.12 21.39 8.58
CA MET A 323 6.51 22.71 8.09
C MET A 323 6.66 23.61 9.32
N LYS A 324 7.91 23.91 9.71
CA LYS A 324 8.18 25.04 10.59
C LYS A 324 7.61 26.28 9.91
N LYS A 325 6.52 26.79 10.49
CA LYS A 325 5.72 27.96 10.10
C LYS A 325 4.73 27.76 8.95
N GLN A 326 3.51 28.25 9.27
CA GLN A 326 2.41 28.71 8.43
C GLN A 326 1.44 27.64 7.93
N ASN A 327 0.26 27.60 8.59
CA ASN A 327 -1.07 27.62 7.98
C ASN A 327 -1.20 26.93 6.61
N LEU A 328 -0.82 25.66 6.50
CA LEU A 328 -1.18 24.85 5.36
C LEU A 328 -2.30 23.93 5.81
N LEU A 329 -3.51 24.44 5.58
CA LEU A 329 -4.73 23.68 5.38
C LEU A 329 -4.44 22.41 4.57
N LEU A 330 -5.28 21.39 4.73
CA LEU A 330 -5.29 20.07 4.09
C LEU A 330 -5.01 20.02 2.56
N ASP A 331 -4.86 21.15 1.88
CA ASP A 331 -5.05 21.34 0.45
C ASP A 331 -4.00 20.71 -0.48
N ASN A 332 -2.88 20.16 0.01
CA ASN A 332 -1.82 19.65 -0.87
C ASN A 332 -1.22 18.29 -0.50
N TYR A 333 -1.76 17.54 0.48
CA TYR A 333 -1.17 16.22 0.82
C TYR A 333 -1.41 15.18 -0.30
N GLU A 334 -2.58 15.19 -0.95
CA GLU A 334 -2.87 14.30 -2.09
C GLU A 334 -1.91 14.56 -3.26
N GLN A 335 -1.61 15.83 -3.55
CA GLN A 335 -0.62 16.21 -4.58
C GLN A 335 0.80 15.79 -4.22
N LYS A 336 1.11 15.63 -2.93
CA LYS A 336 2.37 15.05 -2.49
C LYS A 336 2.35 13.53 -2.66
N LEU A 337 1.27 12.85 -2.30
CA LEU A 337 1.19 11.39 -2.41
C LEU A 337 1.15 10.95 -3.88
N TRP A 338 0.32 11.58 -4.70
CA TRP A 338 -0.03 11.11 -6.03
C TRP A 338 0.46 12.08 -7.11
N PRO A 339 1.00 11.60 -8.25
CA PRO A 339 1.11 10.20 -8.69
C PRO A 339 2.42 9.51 -8.25
N ARG A 340 3.16 10.07 -7.30
CA ARG A 340 4.46 9.53 -6.83
C ARG A 340 4.32 8.12 -6.25
N SER A 341 3.31 7.89 -5.43
CA SER A 341 2.98 6.58 -4.87
C SER A 341 2.52 5.58 -5.95
N SER A 342 1.90 6.04 -7.04
CA SER A 342 1.56 5.18 -8.19
C SER A 342 2.80 4.65 -8.90
N ALA A 343 3.81 5.51 -9.10
CA ALA A 343 5.08 5.09 -9.68
C ALA A 343 5.76 4.01 -8.83
N ALA A 344 5.71 4.19 -7.51
CA ALA A 344 6.23 3.22 -6.58
C ALA A 344 5.43 1.91 -6.59
N ALA A 345 4.10 1.99 -6.64
CA ALA A 345 3.25 0.82 -6.72
C ALA A 345 3.55 -0.04 -7.95
N GLU A 346 3.77 0.56 -9.13
CA GLU A 346 4.19 -0.18 -10.34
C GLU A 346 5.50 -0.94 -10.12
N VAL A 347 6.49 -0.30 -9.48
CA VAL A 347 7.80 -0.91 -9.18
C VAL A 347 7.67 -2.05 -8.15
N LEU A 348 6.77 -1.91 -7.18
CA LEU A 348 6.53 -2.93 -6.16
C LEU A 348 5.66 -4.09 -6.67
N TRP A 349 4.84 -3.83 -7.69
CA TRP A 349 4.01 -4.86 -8.33
C TRP A 349 4.77 -5.60 -9.43
N SER A 350 5.20 -4.90 -10.48
CA SER A 350 5.79 -5.52 -11.69
C SER A 350 7.32 -5.47 -11.74
N GLY A 351 7.95 -4.73 -10.82
CA GLY A 351 9.39 -4.45 -10.89
C GLY A 351 9.74 -3.32 -11.86
N PRO A 352 11.02 -2.89 -11.86
CA PRO A 352 11.48 -1.74 -12.66
C PRO A 352 11.99 -2.13 -14.06
N GLU A 353 11.89 -3.39 -14.46
CA GLU A 353 12.49 -3.93 -15.69
C GLU A 353 11.41 -4.18 -16.76
N ASP A 354 11.77 -4.03 -18.04
CA ASP A 354 10.95 -4.43 -19.18
C ASP A 354 11.06 -5.95 -19.44
N ILE A 355 10.39 -6.46 -20.47
CA ILE A 355 10.41 -7.88 -20.84
C ILE A 355 11.80 -8.38 -21.25
N GLY A 356 12.68 -7.47 -21.68
CA GLY A 356 14.08 -7.76 -22.00
C GLY A 356 15.01 -7.69 -20.80
N GLY A 357 14.49 -7.42 -19.60
CA GLY A 357 15.28 -7.24 -18.38
C GLY A 357 16.01 -5.89 -18.30
N ASN A 358 15.76 -4.96 -19.22
CA ASN A 358 16.33 -3.62 -19.18
C ASN A 358 15.51 -2.75 -18.25
N ARG A 359 16.16 -1.78 -17.60
CA ARG A 359 15.44 -0.85 -16.73
C ARG A 359 14.51 0.06 -17.56
N ARG A 360 13.24 0.14 -17.19
CA ARG A 360 12.27 1.06 -17.80
C ARG A 360 12.76 2.50 -17.62
N ILE A 361 12.65 3.30 -18.69
CA ILE A 361 13.09 4.69 -18.70
C ILE A 361 11.85 5.60 -18.53
N PRO A 362 11.87 6.56 -17.59
CA PRO A 362 10.74 7.44 -17.28
C PRO A 362 10.04 8.00 -18.52
N ASP A 363 10.81 8.57 -19.44
CA ASP A 363 10.31 9.47 -20.49
C ASP A 363 9.71 8.73 -21.70
N LYS A 364 9.96 7.41 -21.83
CA LYS A 364 9.41 6.61 -22.94
C LYS A 364 8.16 5.83 -22.58
N ASP A 365 8.17 5.15 -21.44
CA ASP A 365 7.17 4.12 -21.12
C ASP A 365 6.31 4.47 -19.90
N THR A 366 6.91 4.96 -18.82
CA THR A 366 6.21 5.09 -17.53
C THR A 366 5.51 6.44 -17.37
N LEU A 367 6.08 7.53 -17.89
CA LEU A 367 5.47 8.88 -17.75
C LEU A 367 4.14 8.98 -18.50
N LYS A 368 4.02 8.33 -19.67
CA LYS A 368 2.75 8.28 -20.43
C LYS A 368 1.63 7.62 -19.62
N ARG A 369 1.93 6.48 -18.98
CA ARG A 369 0.97 5.80 -18.11
C ARG A 369 0.63 6.67 -16.91
N LEU A 370 1.62 7.14 -16.16
CA LEU A 370 1.39 7.93 -14.94
C LEU A 370 0.66 9.26 -15.18
N ASN A 371 0.77 9.86 -16.36
CA ASN A 371 -0.01 11.05 -16.70
C ASN A 371 -1.52 10.76 -16.77
N ASN A 372 -1.91 9.54 -17.17
CA ASN A 372 -3.32 9.12 -17.11
C ASN A 372 -3.80 8.83 -15.68
N TRP A 373 -2.87 8.71 -14.72
CA TRP A 373 -3.12 8.46 -13.30
C TRP A 373 -3.10 9.72 -12.43
N ARG A 374 -2.87 10.90 -13.03
CA ARG A 374 -2.82 12.17 -12.31
C ARG A 374 -4.23 12.73 -12.18
N PHE A 375 -4.62 13.07 -10.95
CA PHE A 375 -5.88 13.76 -10.63
C PHE A 375 -6.04 15.06 -11.41
#